data_AF-A0A328TGJ8-F1
#
_entry.id   AF-A0A328TGJ8-F1
#
_cell.length_a   1.000
_cell.length_b   1.000
_cell.length_c   1.000
_cell.angle_alpha   90.00
_cell.angle_beta   90.00
_cell.angle_gamma   90.00
#
_symmetry.space_group_name_H-M   'P 1'
#
loop_
_entity.id
_entity.type
_entity.pdbx_description
1 polymer ?
#
loop_
_entity_poly.entity_id
_entity_poly.type
_entity_poly.pdbx_seq_one_letter_code
_entity_poly.pdbx_strand_id
1 'polypeptide(L)'
;VAAEYPKPTTENPTAARPDTFAAYDTLTYRQLRDEVQAMVLERQPTARFSSHDPAGETLWFFANGKPVPESVEKLAIAELSSQNRLSGAVVFVQDSQNPNAACDALFVASRDGYMQGVIRNPQTDTYDHVIARQVTQEKDGQTKSYFTLSCVQEQGLKMLGYGHVSPDGETLVYKLQRSEQLQPLTIANKDIKAMPGFAELFKNAPKPPKPLPNQPKQVKRHEQNATAQPMPSPKM
;
A
#
# COMPACT_ATOMS: atom_id res chain seq x y z
N VAL A 1 21.46 -4.39 -35.74
CA VAL A 1 20.60 -3.25 -35.32
C VAL A 1 19.73 -3.77 -34.21
N ALA A 2 19.92 -3.32 -32.96
CA ALA A 2 19.06 -3.75 -31.86
C ALA A 2 17.65 -3.22 -32.13
N ALA A 3 16.66 -4.10 -32.20
CA ALA A 3 15.28 -3.72 -32.47
C ALA A 3 14.83 -2.69 -31.41
N GLU A 4 14.47 -1.50 -31.87
CA GLU A 4 13.99 -0.46 -30.99
C GLU A 4 12.56 -0.82 -30.57
N TYR A 5 12.40 -1.38 -29.37
CA TYR A 5 11.07 -1.71 -28.87
C TYR A 5 10.21 -0.45 -28.78
N PRO A 6 8.93 -0.51 -29.19
CA PRO A 6 8.01 0.61 -29.09
C PRO A 6 7.88 1.05 -27.63
N LYS A 7 7.93 2.36 -27.39
CA LYS A 7 7.61 2.93 -26.08
C LYS A 7 6.11 2.74 -25.82
N PRO A 8 5.68 2.58 -24.55
CA PRO A 8 4.27 2.50 -24.23
C PRO A 8 3.55 3.77 -24.72
N THR A 9 2.47 3.61 -25.47
CA THR A 9 1.59 4.71 -25.89
C THR A 9 0.21 4.54 -25.28
N THR A 10 -0.65 5.55 -25.39
CA THR A 10 -2.06 5.45 -24.98
C THR A 10 -2.80 4.33 -25.75
N GLU A 11 -2.40 4.08 -27.00
CA GLU A 11 -3.00 3.07 -27.90
C GLU A 11 -2.38 1.69 -27.73
N ASN A 12 -1.14 1.60 -27.25
CA ASN A 12 -0.45 0.36 -26.91
C ASN A 12 0.25 0.48 -25.55
N PRO A 13 -0.51 0.44 -24.44
CA PRO A 13 0.04 0.63 -23.10
C PRO A 13 0.89 -0.55 -22.62
N THR A 14 0.86 -1.67 -23.34
CA THR A 14 1.62 -2.89 -23.05
C THR A 14 2.89 -3.02 -23.89
N ALA A 15 3.17 -2.07 -24.80
CA ALA A 15 4.44 -1.95 -25.48
C ALA A 15 5.53 -1.55 -24.48
N ALA A 16 6.07 -2.54 -23.77
CA ALA A 16 7.15 -2.35 -22.84
C ALA A 16 8.18 -3.46 -23.06
N ARG A 17 9.45 -3.09 -22.97
CA ARG A 17 10.54 -4.06 -23.10
C ARG A 17 10.49 -5.01 -21.90
N PRO A 18 10.56 -6.33 -22.09
CA PRO A 18 10.53 -7.30 -21.00
C PRO A 18 11.62 -7.07 -19.92
N ASP A 19 12.76 -6.48 -20.28
CA ASP A 19 13.85 -6.12 -19.37
C ASP A 19 13.50 -4.97 -18.40
N THR A 20 12.39 -4.25 -18.64
CA THR A 20 11.89 -3.19 -17.74
C THR A 20 10.85 -3.69 -16.75
N PHE A 21 10.47 -4.96 -16.82
CA PHE A 21 9.51 -5.52 -15.89
C PHE A 21 10.18 -5.76 -14.54
N ALA A 22 9.45 -5.44 -13.48
CA ALA A 22 9.86 -5.75 -12.12
C ALA A 22 9.23 -7.07 -11.70
N ALA A 23 10.03 -7.96 -11.14
CA ALA A 23 9.64 -9.29 -10.71
C ALA A 23 9.38 -9.35 -9.21
N TYR A 24 8.45 -10.22 -8.81
CA TYR A 24 8.18 -10.62 -7.44
C TYR A 24 7.97 -12.13 -7.40
N ASP A 25 8.73 -12.86 -6.60
CA ASP A 25 8.68 -14.32 -6.61
C ASP A 25 7.47 -14.88 -5.85
N THR A 26 6.92 -15.98 -6.36
CA THR A 26 5.73 -16.61 -5.77
C THR A 26 6.04 -17.37 -4.47
N LEU A 27 7.32 -17.67 -4.20
CA LEU A 27 7.74 -18.23 -2.93
C LEU A 27 7.56 -17.22 -1.79
N THR A 28 8.09 -16.01 -1.95
CA THR A 28 7.92 -14.90 -0.99
C THR A 28 6.44 -14.56 -0.84
N TYR A 29 5.67 -14.56 -1.95
CA TYR A 29 4.22 -14.39 -1.88
C TYR A 29 3.56 -15.40 -0.94
N ARG A 30 3.81 -16.70 -1.11
CA ARG A 30 3.16 -17.75 -0.30
C ARG A 30 3.57 -17.67 1.15
N GLN A 31 4.87 -17.48 1.43
CA GLN A 31 5.39 -17.36 2.80
C GLN A 31 4.71 -16.21 3.56
N LEU A 32 4.74 -15.00 3.00
CA LEU A 32 4.16 -13.84 3.66
C LEU A 32 2.63 -13.85 3.65
N ARG A 33 1.99 -14.51 2.67
CA ARG A 33 0.54 -14.72 2.65
C ARG A 33 0.13 -15.46 3.90
N ASP A 34 0.78 -16.58 4.18
CA ASP A 34 0.45 -17.46 5.31
C ASP A 34 0.73 -16.75 6.65
N GLU A 35 1.85 -16.02 6.75
CA GLU A 35 2.17 -15.19 7.92
C GLU A 35 1.12 -14.09 8.17
N VAL A 36 0.74 -13.34 7.13
CA VAL A 36 -0.28 -12.29 7.24
C VAL A 36 -1.64 -12.86 7.62
N GLN A 37 -2.02 -14.03 7.06
CA GLN A 37 -3.25 -14.72 7.45
C GLN A 37 -3.23 -15.08 8.94
N ALA A 38 -2.13 -15.64 9.44
CA ALA A 38 -1.99 -15.98 10.85
C ALA A 38 -2.14 -14.74 11.75
N MET A 39 -1.48 -13.62 11.42
CA MET A 39 -1.60 -12.37 12.18
C MET A 39 -3.02 -11.83 12.25
N VAL A 40 -3.81 -12.00 11.18
CA VAL A 40 -5.22 -11.58 11.16
C VAL A 40 -6.09 -12.55 11.94
N LEU A 41 -5.86 -13.87 11.79
CA LEU A 41 -6.60 -14.91 12.50
C LEU A 41 -6.38 -14.89 14.02
N GLU A 42 -5.17 -14.54 14.48
CA GLU A 42 -4.89 -14.33 15.90
C GLU A 42 -5.78 -13.25 16.52
N ARG A 43 -6.13 -12.23 15.74
CA ARG A 43 -6.98 -11.11 16.19
C ARG A 43 -8.46 -11.34 15.89
N GLN A 44 -8.76 -12.11 14.84
CA GLN A 44 -10.12 -12.42 14.40
C GLN A 44 -10.18 -13.86 13.87
N PRO A 45 -10.46 -14.85 14.72
CA PRO A 45 -10.43 -16.28 14.35
C PRO A 45 -11.43 -16.68 13.26
N THR A 46 -12.47 -15.87 13.04
CA THR A 46 -13.51 -16.10 12.02
C THR A 46 -13.23 -15.39 10.68
N ALA A 47 -12.08 -14.74 10.54
CA ALA A 47 -11.71 -14.05 9.32
C ALA A 47 -11.65 -15.03 8.13
N ARG A 48 -12.23 -14.61 7.00
CA ARG A 48 -12.24 -15.37 5.74
C ARG A 48 -11.33 -14.69 4.74
N PHE A 49 -10.58 -15.46 3.96
CA PHE A 49 -9.62 -14.93 2.99
C PHE A 49 -10.02 -15.34 1.58
N SER A 50 -9.88 -14.40 0.66
CA SER A 50 -9.88 -14.65 -0.78
C SER A 50 -8.42 -14.71 -1.23
N SER A 51 -7.84 -15.91 -1.20
CA SER A 51 -6.46 -16.15 -1.60
C SER A 51 -6.40 -17.14 -2.74
N HIS A 52 -5.58 -16.84 -3.73
CA HIS A 52 -5.27 -17.72 -4.84
C HIS A 52 -3.76 -17.95 -4.90
N ASP A 53 -3.36 -19.13 -5.37
CA ASP A 53 -1.96 -19.39 -5.71
C ASP A 53 -1.67 -18.85 -7.11
N PRO A 54 -0.59 -18.07 -7.30
CA PRO A 54 -0.19 -17.63 -8.62
C PRO A 54 0.18 -18.81 -9.52
N ALA A 55 -0.18 -18.71 -10.81
CA ALA A 55 0.36 -19.60 -11.83
C ALA A 55 1.82 -19.23 -12.09
N GLY A 56 2.75 -20.16 -11.84
CA GLY A 56 4.18 -19.98 -12.10
C GLY A 56 5.03 -19.54 -10.90
N GLU A 57 6.29 -19.17 -11.21
CA GLU A 57 7.32 -18.86 -10.21
C GLU A 57 7.49 -17.36 -9.95
N THR A 58 7.03 -16.52 -10.87
CA THR A 58 7.24 -15.06 -10.82
C THR A 58 5.99 -14.30 -11.21
N LEU A 59 5.70 -13.29 -10.41
CA LEU A 59 4.70 -12.26 -10.65
C LEU A 59 5.37 -11.04 -11.24
N TRP A 60 4.81 -10.50 -12.32
CA TRP A 60 5.45 -9.46 -13.11
C TRP A 60 4.66 -8.15 -13.06
N PHE A 61 5.39 -7.04 -12.96
CA PHE A 61 4.84 -5.70 -12.93
C PHE A 61 5.54 -4.81 -13.95
N PHE A 62 4.77 -4.02 -14.68
CA PHE A 62 5.32 -2.95 -15.49
C PHE A 62 6.01 -1.90 -14.61
N ALA A 63 6.85 -1.05 -15.21
CA ALA A 63 7.49 0.06 -14.50
C ALA A 63 6.48 0.95 -13.74
N ASN A 64 5.28 1.16 -14.29
CA ASN A 64 4.18 1.91 -13.67
C ASN A 64 3.43 1.15 -12.54
N GLY A 65 3.89 -0.05 -12.18
CA GLY A 65 3.33 -0.89 -11.11
C GLY A 65 2.09 -1.69 -11.47
N LYS A 66 1.54 -1.57 -12.68
CA LYS A 66 0.44 -2.43 -13.12
C LYS A 66 0.95 -3.87 -13.31
N PRO A 67 0.15 -4.90 -12.99
CA PRO A 67 0.47 -6.27 -13.35
C PRO A 67 0.69 -6.44 -14.85
N VAL A 68 1.66 -7.27 -15.22
CA VAL A 68 1.88 -7.69 -16.61
C VAL A 68 0.94 -8.86 -16.92
N PRO A 69 0.08 -8.76 -17.94
CA PRO A 69 -0.80 -9.86 -18.34
C PRO A 69 -0.04 -11.11 -18.80
N GLU A 70 -0.68 -12.27 -18.70
CA GLU A 70 -0.08 -13.53 -19.16
C GLU A 70 0.23 -13.54 -20.65
N SER A 71 -0.55 -12.82 -21.47
CA SER A 71 -0.36 -12.70 -22.92
C SER A 71 0.90 -11.95 -23.34
N VAL A 72 1.57 -11.26 -22.43
CA VAL A 72 2.80 -10.49 -22.73
C VAL A 72 4.02 -11.41 -22.52
N GLU A 73 4.94 -11.40 -23.49
CA GLU A 73 6.20 -12.14 -23.42
C GLU A 73 7.08 -11.62 -22.26
N LYS A 74 7.66 -12.54 -21.49
CA LYS A 74 8.46 -12.27 -20.28
C LYS A 74 9.83 -12.90 -20.47
N LEU A 75 10.86 -12.33 -19.83
CA LEU A 75 12.19 -12.96 -19.82
C LEU A 75 12.14 -14.29 -19.04
N ALA A 76 12.91 -15.27 -19.52
CA ALA A 76 13.05 -16.55 -18.85
C ALA A 76 13.76 -16.43 -17.48
N ILE A 77 14.56 -15.37 -17.28
CA ILE A 77 15.27 -15.08 -16.03
C ILE A 77 14.78 -13.74 -15.50
N ALA A 78 14.33 -13.74 -14.24
CA ALA A 78 13.86 -12.57 -13.53
C ALA A 78 14.92 -12.10 -12.53
N GLU A 79 15.27 -10.81 -12.60
CA GLU A 79 16.04 -10.18 -11.53
C GLU A 79 15.09 -9.78 -10.39
N LEU A 80 15.23 -10.43 -9.24
CA LEU A 80 14.43 -10.14 -8.05
C LEU A 80 15.10 -9.03 -7.24
N SER A 81 14.31 -8.08 -6.72
CA SER A 81 14.83 -7.11 -5.76
C SER A 81 15.31 -7.80 -4.48
N SER A 82 16.20 -7.19 -3.71
CA SER A 82 16.66 -7.75 -2.43
C SER A 82 15.51 -7.94 -1.44
N GLN A 83 15.61 -8.95 -0.57
CA GLN A 83 14.71 -9.02 0.57
C GLN A 83 14.91 -7.79 1.46
N ASN A 84 13.81 -7.21 1.92
CA ASN A 84 13.90 -6.06 2.82
C ASN A 84 14.34 -6.53 4.21
N ARG A 85 15.16 -5.75 4.91
CA ARG A 85 15.54 -6.08 6.30
C ARG A 85 14.36 -6.20 7.26
N LEU A 86 13.22 -5.58 6.92
CA LEU A 86 11.97 -5.65 7.68
C LEU A 86 10.99 -6.69 7.11
N SER A 87 11.40 -7.57 6.19
CA SER A 87 10.51 -8.57 5.59
C SER A 87 9.73 -9.34 6.66
N GLY A 88 8.41 -9.42 6.51
CA GLY A 88 7.49 -10.03 7.48
C GLY A 88 7.04 -9.11 8.63
N ALA A 89 7.73 -8.00 8.88
CA ALA A 89 7.32 -7.06 9.94
C ALA A 89 6.12 -6.22 9.50
N VAL A 90 5.13 -6.06 10.38
CA VAL A 90 3.97 -5.17 10.16
C VAL A 90 4.44 -3.73 10.05
N VAL A 91 4.12 -3.10 8.92
CA VAL A 91 4.53 -1.72 8.60
C VAL A 91 3.34 -0.77 8.51
N PHE A 92 2.17 -1.26 8.11
CA PHE A 92 0.95 -0.45 8.06
C PHE A 92 -0.28 -1.23 8.53
N VAL A 93 -1.18 -0.55 9.23
CA VAL A 93 -2.45 -1.10 9.70
C VAL A 93 -3.54 -0.05 9.51
N GLN A 94 -4.73 -0.49 9.11
CA GLN A 94 -5.94 0.32 9.12
C GLN A 94 -6.90 -0.23 10.19
N ASP A 95 -7.28 0.63 11.12
CA ASP A 95 -8.28 0.31 12.12
C ASP A 95 -9.62 -0.04 11.46
N SER A 96 -10.27 -1.08 11.98
CA SER A 96 -11.55 -1.54 11.46
C SER A 96 -12.68 -0.58 11.81
N GLN A 97 -13.54 -0.28 10.84
CA GLN A 97 -14.84 0.36 11.11
C GLN A 97 -15.89 -0.63 11.65
N ASN A 98 -15.67 -1.93 11.45
CA ASN A 98 -16.53 -2.99 11.99
C ASN A 98 -16.03 -3.40 13.39
N PRO A 99 -16.84 -3.29 14.45
CA PRO A 99 -16.42 -3.64 15.82
C PRO A 99 -16.06 -5.12 16.00
N ASN A 100 -16.51 -5.99 15.09
CA ASN A 100 -16.21 -7.42 15.11
C ASN A 100 -14.99 -7.80 14.27
N ALA A 101 -14.33 -6.84 13.61
CA ALA A 101 -13.15 -7.11 12.81
C ALA A 101 -11.87 -6.48 13.39
N ALA A 102 -10.76 -7.19 13.23
CA ALA A 102 -9.48 -6.78 13.83
C ALA A 102 -8.86 -5.56 13.14
N CYS A 103 -8.94 -5.51 11.81
CA CYS A 103 -8.46 -4.42 10.98
C CYS A 103 -9.16 -4.48 9.62
N ASP A 104 -9.31 -3.34 8.96
CA ASP A 104 -9.79 -3.31 7.57
C ASP A 104 -8.62 -3.53 6.58
N ALA A 105 -7.37 -3.27 6.99
CA ALA A 105 -6.19 -3.61 6.22
C ALA A 105 -4.96 -3.81 7.12
N LEU A 106 -4.04 -4.67 6.70
CA LEU A 106 -2.75 -4.91 7.35
C LEU A 106 -1.70 -5.21 6.29
N PHE A 107 -0.53 -4.57 6.40
CA PHE A 107 0.59 -4.78 5.48
C PHE A 107 1.88 -5.05 6.26
N VAL A 108 2.65 -6.01 5.76
CA VAL A 108 4.01 -6.33 6.16
C VAL A 108 4.98 -5.90 5.06
N ALA A 109 6.20 -5.52 5.44
CA ALA A 109 7.28 -5.34 4.46
C ALA A 109 7.64 -6.71 3.83
N SER A 110 8.11 -6.69 2.59
CA SER A 110 8.50 -7.89 1.85
C SER A 110 9.88 -7.69 1.24
N ARG A 111 9.98 -7.55 -0.08
CA ARG A 111 11.21 -7.21 -0.80
C ARG A 111 11.34 -5.70 -0.95
N ASP A 112 12.50 -5.21 -1.34
CA ASP A 112 12.70 -3.78 -1.57
C ASP A 112 11.71 -3.25 -2.60
N GLY A 113 10.93 -2.24 -2.20
CA GLY A 113 9.83 -1.67 -3.00
C GLY A 113 8.52 -2.47 -2.99
N TYR A 114 8.42 -3.55 -2.20
CA TYR A 114 7.24 -4.41 -2.12
C TYR A 114 6.77 -4.63 -0.69
N MET A 115 5.46 -4.49 -0.48
CA MET A 115 4.78 -4.93 0.73
C MET A 115 3.78 -6.00 0.35
N GLN A 116 3.43 -6.83 1.31
CA GLN A 116 2.33 -7.77 1.18
C GLN A 116 1.35 -7.53 2.31
N GLY A 117 0.08 -7.80 2.08
CA GLY A 117 -0.93 -7.56 3.09
C GLY A 117 -2.28 -8.11 2.73
N VAL A 118 -3.26 -7.69 3.51
CA VAL A 118 -4.66 -7.94 3.25
C VAL A 118 -5.46 -6.65 3.29
N ILE A 119 -6.54 -6.62 2.52
CA ILE A 119 -7.56 -5.57 2.56
C ILE A 119 -8.93 -6.24 2.66
N ARG A 120 -9.72 -5.86 3.65
CA ARG A 120 -11.09 -6.35 3.82
C ARG A 120 -11.96 -5.82 2.67
N ASN A 121 -12.67 -6.73 2.03
CA ASN A 121 -13.74 -6.41 1.11
C ASN A 121 -15.06 -6.35 1.89
N PRO A 122 -15.64 -5.16 2.12
CA PRO A 122 -16.86 -5.05 2.90
C PRO A 122 -18.09 -5.66 2.22
N GLN A 123 -18.03 -5.90 0.90
CA GLN A 123 -19.16 -6.50 0.15
C GLN A 123 -19.25 -8.02 0.36
N THR A 124 -18.11 -8.71 0.43
CA THR A 124 -18.03 -10.17 0.59
C THR A 124 -17.68 -10.57 2.02
N ASP A 125 -17.22 -9.62 2.84
CA ASP A 125 -16.67 -9.84 4.17
C ASP A 125 -15.52 -10.88 4.15
N THR A 126 -14.65 -10.71 3.16
CA THR A 126 -13.41 -11.50 3.00
C THR A 126 -12.21 -10.58 2.89
N TYR A 127 -11.05 -11.06 3.28
CA TYR A 127 -9.78 -10.36 3.11
C TYR A 127 -9.14 -10.74 1.78
N ASP A 128 -8.95 -9.76 0.90
CA ASP A 128 -8.22 -9.89 -0.35
C ASP A 128 -6.71 -9.82 -0.05
N HIS A 129 -5.93 -10.80 -0.48
CA HIS A 129 -4.46 -10.75 -0.40
C HIS A 129 -3.89 -9.81 -1.44
N VAL A 130 -3.02 -8.90 -1.02
CA VAL A 130 -2.50 -7.82 -1.86
C VAL A 130 -0.99 -7.73 -1.83
N ILE A 131 -0.41 -7.46 -2.99
CA ILE A 131 0.96 -7.03 -3.17
C ILE A 131 0.92 -5.54 -3.45
N ALA A 132 1.59 -4.76 -2.60
CA ALA A 132 1.75 -3.33 -2.78
C ALA A 132 3.14 -3.05 -3.36
N ARG A 133 3.21 -2.54 -4.59
CA ARG A 133 4.48 -2.18 -5.24
C ARG A 133 4.66 -0.67 -5.24
N GLN A 134 5.78 -0.21 -4.71
CA GLN A 134 6.23 1.17 -4.80
C GLN A 134 6.63 1.52 -6.25
N VAL A 135 6.24 2.71 -6.68
CA VAL A 135 6.50 3.26 -8.00
C VAL A 135 6.94 4.70 -7.86
N THR A 136 7.99 5.08 -8.57
CA THR A 136 8.37 6.47 -8.77
C THR A 136 8.27 6.78 -10.26
N GLN A 137 7.63 7.89 -10.59
CA GLN A 137 7.53 8.35 -11.97
C GLN A 137 7.72 9.86 -12.04
N GLU A 138 8.35 10.32 -13.12
CA GLU A 138 8.35 11.74 -13.47
C GLU A 138 7.03 12.08 -14.16
N LYS A 139 6.31 13.07 -13.62
CA LYS A 139 5.07 13.57 -14.20
C LYS A 139 4.99 15.08 -14.01
N ASP A 140 4.79 15.81 -15.11
CA ASP A 140 4.68 17.27 -15.13
C ASP A 140 5.92 17.98 -14.53
N GLY A 141 7.11 17.42 -14.76
CA GLY A 141 8.37 17.91 -14.19
C GLY A 141 8.52 17.69 -12.68
N GLN A 142 7.69 16.82 -12.09
CA GLN A 142 7.78 16.43 -10.69
C GLN A 142 7.93 14.91 -10.55
N THR A 143 8.88 14.52 -9.72
CA THR A 143 9.01 13.15 -9.22
C THR A 143 7.84 12.85 -8.29
N LYS A 144 6.98 11.90 -8.67
CA LYS A 144 5.86 11.43 -7.85
C LYS A 144 6.07 9.99 -7.47
N SER A 145 5.98 9.70 -6.18
CA SER A 145 6.03 8.34 -5.66
C SER A 145 4.64 7.92 -5.16
N TYR A 146 4.24 6.71 -5.52
CA TYR A 146 2.98 6.09 -5.12
C TYR A 146 3.19 4.59 -4.98
N PHE A 147 2.20 3.88 -4.45
CA PHE A 147 2.17 2.43 -4.50
C PHE A 147 0.94 1.95 -5.27
N THR A 148 1.08 0.79 -5.89
CA THR A 148 0.01 0.10 -6.59
C THR A 148 -0.39 -1.11 -5.78
N LEU A 149 -1.68 -1.41 -5.70
CA LEU A 149 -2.21 -2.56 -4.98
C LEU A 149 -2.69 -3.57 -6.01
N SER A 150 -2.16 -4.77 -5.99
CA SER A 150 -2.57 -5.86 -6.88
C SER A 150 -2.90 -7.11 -6.07
N CYS A 151 -3.99 -7.79 -6.39
CA CYS A 151 -4.33 -9.08 -5.80
C CYS A 151 -4.08 -10.22 -6.76
N VAL A 152 -3.72 -11.38 -6.21
CA VAL A 152 -3.66 -12.62 -6.97
C VAL A 152 -5.09 -13.17 -7.06
N GLN A 153 -5.58 -13.35 -8.28
CA GLN A 153 -6.84 -13.99 -8.59
C GLN A 153 -6.59 -15.27 -9.40
N GLU A 154 -7.64 -16.06 -9.59
CA GLU A 154 -7.58 -17.28 -10.41
C GLU A 154 -7.03 -17.04 -11.83
N GLN A 155 -7.36 -15.89 -12.43
CA GLN A 155 -6.91 -15.48 -13.77
C GLN A 155 -5.55 -14.74 -13.76
N GLY A 156 -4.85 -14.73 -12.62
CA GLY A 156 -3.58 -14.02 -12.44
C GLY A 156 -3.70 -12.74 -11.62
N LEU A 157 -2.70 -11.88 -11.71
CA LEU A 157 -2.66 -10.63 -10.96
C LEU A 157 -3.65 -9.59 -11.51
N LYS A 158 -4.45 -9.01 -10.62
CA LYS A 158 -5.36 -7.91 -10.94
C LYS A 158 -5.06 -6.71 -10.08
N MET A 159 -5.02 -5.53 -10.71
CA MET A 159 -4.88 -4.28 -9.97
C MET A 159 -6.17 -3.99 -9.18
N LEU A 160 -6.04 -3.76 -7.88
CA LEU A 160 -7.14 -3.37 -6.99
C LEU A 160 -7.20 -1.87 -6.73
N GLY A 161 -6.08 -1.16 -6.81
CA GLY A 161 -6.03 0.23 -6.41
C GLY A 161 -4.64 0.82 -6.43
N TYR A 162 -4.54 2.01 -5.86
CA TYR A 162 -3.29 2.75 -5.70
C TYR A 162 -3.31 3.52 -4.40
N GLY A 163 -2.16 3.94 -3.93
CA GLY A 163 -2.04 4.80 -2.76
C GLY A 163 -0.79 5.64 -2.78
N HIS A 164 -0.70 6.56 -1.84
CA HIS A 164 0.39 7.51 -1.71
C HIS A 164 0.55 7.93 -0.26
N VAL A 165 1.66 8.59 0.05
CA VAL A 165 1.86 9.22 1.36
C VAL A 165 1.08 10.53 1.37
N SER A 166 0.34 10.79 2.45
CA SER A 166 -0.38 12.04 2.67
C SER A 166 0.57 13.24 2.68
N PRO A 167 0.07 14.48 2.44
CA PRO A 167 0.94 15.64 2.38
C PRO A 167 1.70 15.98 3.67
N ASP A 168 1.24 15.48 4.82
CA ASP A 168 1.92 15.62 6.10
C ASP A 168 3.11 14.65 6.27
N GLY A 169 3.27 13.66 5.39
CA GLY A 169 4.33 12.65 5.46
C GLY A 169 4.12 11.59 6.56
N GLU A 170 2.96 11.57 7.21
CA GLU A 170 2.70 10.74 8.40
C GLU A 170 1.69 9.62 8.19
N THR A 171 0.90 9.67 7.11
CA THR A 171 -0.12 8.67 6.81
C THR A 171 0.09 8.11 5.40
N LEU A 172 -0.20 6.83 5.18
CA LEU A 172 -0.40 6.32 3.84
C LEU A 172 -1.89 6.31 3.56
N VAL A 173 -2.30 6.70 2.36
CA VAL A 173 -3.69 6.62 1.94
C VAL A 173 -3.78 5.79 0.68
N TYR A 174 -4.80 4.94 0.59
CA TYR A 174 -5.08 4.18 -0.63
C TYR A 174 -6.51 4.38 -1.09
N LYS A 175 -6.72 4.22 -2.39
CA LYS A 175 -8.02 4.18 -3.05
C LYS A 175 -8.12 2.89 -3.84
N LEU A 176 -9.21 2.15 -3.61
CA LEU A 176 -9.53 0.96 -4.40
C LEU A 176 -10.31 1.38 -5.65
N GLN A 177 -10.13 0.68 -6.76
CA GLN A 177 -10.86 0.95 -8.01
C GLN A 177 -12.39 0.83 -7.84
N ARG A 178 -12.83 0.03 -6.86
CA ARG A 178 -14.25 -0.17 -6.51
C ARG A 178 -14.85 0.93 -5.62
N SER A 179 -14.06 1.93 -5.21
CA SER A 179 -14.50 2.97 -4.27
C SER A 179 -13.87 4.32 -4.58
N GLU A 180 -14.66 5.38 -4.45
CA GLU A 180 -14.15 6.76 -4.53
C GLU A 180 -13.46 7.23 -3.23
N GLN A 181 -13.63 6.49 -2.14
CA GLN A 181 -13.13 6.88 -0.82
C GLN A 181 -11.66 6.54 -0.63
N LEU A 182 -10.89 7.51 -0.14
CA LEU A 182 -9.53 7.29 0.36
C LEU A 182 -9.59 6.66 1.75
N GLN A 183 -8.80 5.62 1.94
CA GLN A 183 -8.69 4.87 3.18
C GLN A 183 -7.31 5.12 3.80
N PRO A 184 -7.24 5.55 5.07
CA PRO A 184 -5.98 5.80 5.74
C PRO A 184 -5.34 4.50 6.25
N LEU A 185 -4.02 4.48 6.26
CA LEU A 185 -3.15 3.46 6.81
C LEU A 185 -2.20 4.12 7.81
N THR A 186 -2.28 3.68 9.06
CA THR A 186 -1.40 4.10 10.13
C THR A 186 -0.07 3.39 10.01
N ILE A 187 1.03 4.12 10.19
CA ILE A 187 2.38 3.57 10.18
C ILE A 187 2.62 2.81 11.49
N ALA A 188 2.74 1.49 11.42
CA ALA A 188 3.00 0.63 12.57
C ALA A 188 4.51 0.55 12.89
N ASN A 189 5.36 0.62 11.87
CA ASN A 189 6.81 0.63 12.03
C ASN A 189 7.44 1.78 11.24
N LYS A 190 7.93 2.80 11.95
CA LYS A 190 8.51 4.02 11.35
C LYS A 190 9.82 3.78 10.60
N ASP A 191 10.51 2.66 10.86
CA ASP A 191 11.74 2.31 10.15
C ASP A 191 11.53 2.13 8.65
N ILE A 192 10.29 1.83 8.23
CA ILE A 192 9.91 1.73 6.81
C ILE A 192 10.20 3.02 6.04
N LYS A 193 10.17 4.19 6.71
CA LYS A 193 10.46 5.49 6.09
C LYS A 193 11.89 5.61 5.58
N ALA A 194 12.82 4.87 6.18
CA ALA A 194 14.23 4.85 5.80
C ALA A 194 14.60 3.69 4.87
N MET A 195 13.65 2.82 4.52
CA MET A 195 13.94 1.60 3.76
C MET A 195 14.25 1.83 2.30
N PRO A 196 15.29 1.17 1.76
CA PRO A 196 15.48 1.04 0.31
C PRO A 196 14.18 0.58 -0.35
N GLY A 197 13.84 1.21 -1.48
CA GLY A 197 12.58 0.97 -2.18
C GLY A 197 11.32 1.61 -1.56
N PHE A 198 11.39 2.18 -0.35
CA PHE A 198 10.25 2.87 0.29
C PHE A 198 10.51 4.32 0.65
N ALA A 199 11.77 4.70 0.91
CA ALA A 199 12.14 6.06 1.30
C ALA A 199 11.62 7.11 0.31
N GLU A 200 11.61 6.78 -0.99
CA GLU A 200 11.11 7.65 -2.05
C GLU A 200 9.60 7.95 -1.95
N LEU A 201 8.79 7.08 -1.33
CA LEU A 201 7.37 7.38 -1.05
C LEU A 201 7.23 8.59 -0.13
N PHE A 202 8.09 8.66 0.88
CA PHE A 202 8.03 9.70 1.91
C PHE A 202 8.74 10.98 1.48
N LYS A 203 9.90 10.87 0.80
CA LYS A 203 10.63 12.04 0.27
C LYS A 203 9.80 12.82 -0.75
N ASN A 204 9.08 12.09 -1.61
CA ASN A 204 8.29 12.66 -2.69
C ASN A 204 6.81 12.82 -2.31
N ALA A 205 6.50 12.82 -1.00
CA ALA A 205 5.16 13.12 -0.53
C ALA A 205 4.73 14.52 -1.02
N PRO A 206 3.46 14.72 -1.43
CA PRO A 206 2.99 16.01 -1.89
C PRO A 206 3.23 17.07 -0.82
N LYS A 207 3.71 18.26 -1.20
CA LYS A 207 3.80 19.35 -0.22
C LYS A 207 2.38 19.75 0.20
N PRO A 208 2.14 20.02 1.50
CA PRO A 208 0.85 20.54 1.92
C PRO A 208 0.57 21.85 1.17
N PRO A 209 -0.68 22.09 0.75
CA PRO A 209 -1.03 23.33 0.08
C PRO A 209 -0.54 24.50 0.92
N LYS A 210 0.14 25.47 0.28
CA LYS A 210 0.59 26.68 0.98
C LYS A 210 -0.65 27.30 1.64
N PRO A 211 -0.61 27.63 2.94
CA PRO A 211 -1.71 28.31 3.58
C PRO A 211 -2.04 29.56 2.77
N LEU A 212 -3.32 29.72 2.43
CA LEU A 212 -3.80 30.93 1.77
C LEU A 212 -3.35 32.13 2.61
N PRO A 213 -2.86 33.24 1.99
CA PRO A 213 -2.25 34.36 2.70
C PRO A 213 -3.08 34.97 3.84
N ASN A 214 -4.38 34.66 3.92
CA ASN A 214 -5.33 35.26 4.85
C ASN A 214 -6.10 34.24 5.74
N GLN A 215 -5.62 33.01 5.94
CA GLN A 215 -6.21 32.19 7.00
C GLN A 215 -5.68 32.63 8.38
N PRO A 216 -6.54 33.08 9.32
CA PRO A 216 -6.10 33.35 10.67
C PRO A 216 -5.56 32.05 11.29
N LYS A 217 -4.34 32.12 11.84
CA LYS A 217 -3.72 31.02 12.59
C LYS A 217 -4.74 30.50 13.60
N GLN A 218 -5.21 29.26 13.46
CA GLN A 218 -5.87 28.58 14.56
C GLN A 218 -4.85 28.47 15.68
N VAL A 219 -5.04 29.30 16.70
CA VAL A 219 -4.33 29.21 17.96
C VAL A 219 -4.64 27.82 18.52
N LYS A 220 -3.61 26.98 18.64
CA LYS A 220 -3.66 25.77 19.47
C LYS A 220 -4.05 26.21 20.88
N ARG A 221 -5.33 26.05 21.25
CA ARG A 221 -5.74 26.08 22.66
C ARG A 221 -5.21 24.79 23.27
N HIS A 222 -4.00 24.86 23.83
CA HIS A 222 -3.60 23.88 24.81
C HIS A 222 -4.53 23.99 26.02
N GLU A 223 -4.90 22.81 26.51
CA GLU A 223 -5.73 22.53 27.65
C GLU A 223 -5.37 23.41 28.86
N GLN A 224 -6.34 24.18 29.33
CA GLN A 224 -6.49 24.50 30.75
C GLN A 224 -7.88 24.07 31.16
N ASN A 225 -8.03 22.76 31.41
CA ASN A 225 -9.08 22.24 32.26
C ASN A 225 -8.41 21.65 33.49
N ALA A 226 -8.04 22.51 34.43
CA ALA A 226 -7.72 22.12 35.78
C ALA A 226 -8.43 23.08 36.74
N THR A 227 -9.22 22.47 37.62
CA THR A 227 -9.82 23.01 38.86
C THR A 227 -10.99 23.98 38.73
N ALA A 228 -12.19 23.42 38.60
CA ALA A 228 -13.38 23.97 39.27
C ALA A 228 -13.77 22.99 40.39
N GLN A 229 -13.47 23.35 41.64
CA GLN A 229 -13.96 22.66 42.83
C GLN A 229 -15.48 22.89 42.98
N PRO A 230 -16.26 21.90 43.47
CA PRO A 230 -17.67 22.11 43.80
C PRO A 230 -17.82 22.89 45.12
N MET A 231 -18.62 23.95 45.12
CA MET A 231 -19.02 24.67 46.33
C MET A 231 -20.00 23.83 47.18
N PRO A 232 -19.92 23.88 48.53
CA PRO A 232 -20.88 23.22 49.41
C PRO A 232 -22.20 23.99 49.48
N SER A 233 -23.31 23.25 49.52
CA SER A 233 -24.68 23.76 49.65
C SER A 233 -24.93 24.41 51.03
N PRO A 234 -25.76 25.47 51.12
CA PRO A 234 -26.16 26.03 52.41
C PRO A 234 -27.22 25.16 53.07
N LYS A 235 -27.08 24.99 54.40
CA LYS A 235 -28.07 24.36 55.27
C LYS A 235 -29.35 25.20 55.34
N MET A 236 -30.50 24.53 55.28
CA MET A 236 -31.74 24.93 55.93
C MET A 236 -32.16 23.83 56.89
#